data_AF-L8JZC4-F1
#
_entry.id   AF-L8JZC4-F1
#
_cell.length_a   1.000
_cell.length_b   1.000
_cell.length_c   1.000
_cell.angle_alpha   90.00
_cell.angle_beta   90.00
_cell.angle_gamma   90.00
#
_symmetry.space_group_name_H-M   'P 1'
#
loop_
_entity.id
_entity.type
_entity.pdbx_description
1 polymer ?
#
loop_
_entity_poly.entity_id
_entity_poly.type
_entity_poly.pdbx_seq_one_letter_code
_entity_poly.pdbx_strand_id
1 'polypeptide(L)'
;MQVAVRQAMTRAGFDKGKYSAHSLRHSFATHLLDAGTDLHTIKVLLGHSSIETTMVYLHLQKSKRARLVSPFDQLKLAGDGQ
;
A
#
# COMPACT_ATOMS: atom_id res chain seq x y z
N MET A 1 -15.12 0.69 -17.46
CA MET A 1 -13.80 0.19 -16.99
C MET A 1 -13.73 -1.32 -16.82
N GLN A 2 -14.69 -1.98 -16.15
CA GLN A 2 -14.58 -3.43 -15.87
C GLN A 2 -14.57 -4.35 -17.12
N VAL A 3 -15.34 -4.02 -18.16
CA VAL A 3 -15.44 -4.86 -19.37
C VAL A 3 -14.12 -4.94 -20.14
N ALA A 4 -13.45 -3.80 -20.34
CA ALA A 4 -12.16 -3.74 -21.04
C ALA A 4 -11.05 -4.49 -20.29
N VAL A 5 -10.99 -4.35 -18.96
CA VAL A 5 -10.01 -5.08 -18.13
C VAL A 5 -10.26 -6.58 -18.18
N ARG A 6 -11.53 -7.01 -18.10
CA ARG A 6 -11.88 -8.43 -18.20
C ARG A 6 -11.52 -9.05 -19.55
N GLN A 7 -11.73 -8.31 -20.64
CA GLN A 7 -11.33 -8.74 -21.98
C GLN A 7 -9.81 -8.82 -22.10
N ALA A 8 -9.07 -7.82 -21.60
CA ALA A 8 -7.61 -7.83 -21.57
C ALA A 8 -7.04 -9.00 -20.75
N MET A 9 -7.61 -9.27 -19.57
CA MET A 9 -7.21 -10.42 -18.73
C MET A 9 -7.45 -11.76 -19.43
N THR A 10 -8.59 -11.90 -20.12
CA THR A 10 -8.89 -13.10 -20.91
C THR A 10 -7.87 -13.29 -22.02
N ARG A 11 -7.49 -12.20 -22.72
CA ARG A 11 -6.47 -12.23 -23.77
C ARG A 11 -5.06 -12.52 -23.23
N ALA A 12 -4.78 -12.12 -22.00
CA ALA A 12 -3.51 -12.39 -21.32
C ALA A 12 -3.43 -13.81 -20.71
N GLY A 13 -4.44 -14.67 -20.92
CA GLY A 13 -4.43 -16.07 -20.47
C GLY A 13 -4.82 -16.27 -19.01
N PHE A 14 -5.37 -15.26 -18.33
CA PHE A 14 -5.88 -15.42 -16.97
C PHE A 14 -7.23 -16.15 -16.94
N ASP A 15 -7.42 -16.99 -15.92
CA ASP A 15 -8.68 -17.68 -15.67
C ASP A 15 -9.85 -16.70 -15.62
N LYS A 16 -10.85 -16.95 -16.48
CA LYS A 16 -12.05 -16.11 -16.56
C LYS A 16 -12.74 -16.01 -15.20
N GLY A 17 -12.89 -14.79 -14.71
CA GLY A 17 -13.64 -14.50 -13.48
C GLY A 17 -12.81 -14.59 -12.19
N LYS A 18 -11.56 -15.09 -12.22
CA LYS A 18 -10.67 -15.06 -11.04
C LYS A 18 -10.12 -13.66 -10.75
N TYR A 19 -9.83 -12.90 -11.80
CA TYR A 19 -9.20 -11.59 -11.67
C TYR A 19 -10.12 -10.49 -12.19
N SER A 20 -10.07 -9.34 -11.54
CA SER A 20 -10.88 -8.18 -11.90
C SER A 20 -10.07 -6.88 -11.84
N ALA A 21 -10.66 -5.79 -12.31
CA ALA A 21 -10.10 -4.46 -12.11
C ALA A 21 -9.84 -4.14 -10.62
N HIS A 22 -10.61 -4.72 -9.71
CA HIS A 22 -10.38 -4.58 -8.28
C HIS A 22 -9.10 -5.30 -7.84
N SER A 23 -8.85 -6.51 -8.36
CA SER A 23 -7.62 -7.26 -8.09
C SER A 23 -6.37 -6.49 -8.51
N LEU A 24 -6.39 -5.87 -9.70
CA LEU A 24 -5.28 -5.02 -10.17
C LEU A 24 -5.06 -3.80 -9.27
N ARG A 25 -6.15 -3.15 -8.84
CA ARG A 25 -6.08 -2.02 -7.91
C ARG A 25 -5.40 -2.42 -6.60
N HIS A 26 -5.74 -3.59 -6.06
CA HIS A 26 -5.12 -4.14 -4.85
C HIS A 26 -3.63 -4.42 -5.05
N SER A 27 -3.25 -5.07 -6.16
CA SER A 27 -1.85 -5.34 -6.47
C SER A 27 -1.02 -4.07 -6.62
N PHE A 28 -1.56 -3.06 -7.31
CA PHE A 28 -0.89 -1.77 -7.48
C PHE A 28 -0.67 -1.05 -6.14
N ALA A 29 -1.72 -0.97 -5.31
CA ALA A 29 -1.63 -0.34 -4.00
C ALA A 29 -0.64 -1.04 -3.06
N THR A 30 -0.66 -2.37 -3.07
CA THR A 30 0.26 -3.19 -2.26
C THR A 30 1.71 -2.98 -2.67
N HIS A 31 2.01 -2.96 -3.97
CA HIS A 31 3.36 -2.73 -4.46
C HIS A 31 3.89 -1.34 -4.12
N LEU A 32 3.07 -0.30 -4.28
CA LEU A 32 3.47 1.06 -3.89
C LEU A 32 3.76 1.15 -2.39
N LEU A 33 2.90 0.55 -1.58
CA LEU A 33 3.07 0.59 -0.14
C LEU A 33 4.33 -0.17 0.31
N ASP A 34 4.63 -1.32 -0.31
CA ASP A 34 5.83 -2.10 -0.04
C ASP A 34 7.11 -1.37 -0.47
N ALA A 35 7.07 -0.68 -1.62
CA ALA A 35 8.12 0.22 -2.08
C ALA A 35 8.33 1.45 -1.16
N GLY A 36 7.45 1.65 -0.17
CA GLY A 36 7.55 2.73 0.80
C GLY A 36 6.89 4.04 0.35
N THR A 37 6.07 4.00 -0.70
CA THR A 37 5.20 5.12 -1.05
C THR A 37 4.24 5.41 0.11
N ASP A 38 4.04 6.69 0.40
CA ASP A 38 3.13 7.11 1.45
C ASP A 38 1.66 6.85 1.09
N LEU A 39 0.83 6.67 2.12
CA LEU A 39 -0.56 6.29 1.95
C LEU A 39 -1.41 7.40 1.29
N HIS A 40 -1.01 8.66 1.43
CA HIS A 40 -1.71 9.79 0.82
C HIS A 40 -1.49 9.83 -0.70
N THR A 41 -0.27 9.61 -1.15
CA THR A 41 0.09 9.46 -2.56
C THR A 41 -0.65 8.27 -3.17
N ILE A 42 -0.69 7.12 -2.49
CA ILE A 42 -1.45 5.96 -2.96
C ILE A 42 -2.96 6.29 -3.09
N LYS A 43 -3.54 6.99 -2.12
CA LYS A 43 -4.95 7.45 -2.19
C LYS A 43 -5.19 8.30 -3.44
N VAL A 44 -4.32 9.27 -3.72
CA VAL A 44 -4.43 10.17 -4.88
C VAL A 44 -4.32 9.38 -6.18
N LEU A 45 -3.32 8.51 -6.31
CA LEU A 45 -3.11 7.68 -7.50
C LEU A 45 -4.28 6.71 -7.76
N LEU A 46 -4.93 6.21 -6.72
CA LEU A 46 -6.09 5.33 -6.83
C LEU A 46 -7.41 6.07 -7.01
N GLY A 47 -7.42 7.40 -6.84
CA GLY A 47 -8.63 8.22 -6.88
C GLY A 47 -9.59 7.91 -5.73
N HIS A 48 -9.09 7.47 -4.58
CA HIS A 48 -9.93 7.19 -3.42
C HIS A 48 -10.43 8.48 -2.77
N SER A 49 -11.73 8.57 -2.55
CA SER A 49 -12.36 9.74 -1.92
C SER A 49 -11.96 9.87 -0.45
N SER A 50 -11.88 8.76 0.29
CA SER A 50 -11.45 8.70 1.69
C SER A 50 -10.10 7.99 1.84
N ILE A 51 -9.30 8.44 2.81
CA ILE A 51 -8.06 7.77 3.20
C ILE A 51 -8.36 6.40 3.85
N GLU A 52 -9.51 6.24 4.50
CA GLU A 52 -9.92 5.00 5.18
C GLU A 52 -9.96 3.81 4.22
N THR A 53 -10.46 4.03 2.99
CA THR A 53 -10.47 3.02 1.93
C THR A 53 -9.07 2.56 1.54
N THR A 54 -8.06 3.43 1.74
CA THR A 54 -6.65 3.14 1.45
C THR A 54 -5.95 2.50 2.66
N MET A 55 -6.42 2.77 3.88
CA MET A 55 -5.86 2.19 5.12
C MET A 55 -5.96 0.66 5.17
N VAL A 56 -6.87 0.05 4.39
CA VAL A 56 -6.92 -1.41 4.27
C VAL A 56 -5.55 -1.98 3.88
N TYR A 57 -4.75 -1.30 3.06
CA TYR A 57 -3.45 -1.81 2.65
C TYR A 57 -2.39 -1.80 3.76
N LEU A 58 -2.58 -1.02 4.84
CA LEU A 58 -1.63 -0.95 5.95
C LEU A 58 -1.45 -2.30 6.66
N HIS A 59 -2.43 -3.19 6.63
CA HIS A 59 -2.28 -4.52 7.22
C HIS A 59 -1.18 -5.36 6.54
N LEU A 60 -0.74 -4.97 5.34
CA LEU A 60 0.34 -5.61 4.58
C LEU A 60 1.73 -5.11 5.02
N GLN A 61 1.84 -3.96 5.70
CA GLN A 61 3.10 -3.38 6.19
C GLN A 61 3.64 -4.03 7.47
N LYS A 62 3.47 -5.35 7.65
CA LYS A 62 3.89 -6.05 8.89
C LYS A 62 5.38 -5.87 9.24
N SER A 63 6.20 -5.46 8.28
CA SER A 63 7.67 -5.44 8.37
C SER A 63 8.29 -4.11 8.84
N LYS A 64 7.55 -2.98 8.92
CA LYS A 64 8.16 -1.67 9.24
C LYS A 64 8.01 -1.21 10.70
N ARG A 65 7.21 -1.90 11.52
CA ARG A 65 7.00 -1.54 12.93
C ARG A 65 8.24 -1.71 13.82
N ALA A 66 9.21 -2.52 13.41
CA ALA A 66 10.40 -2.83 14.22
C ALA A 66 11.47 -1.70 14.27
N ARG A 67 11.27 -0.57 13.58
CA ARG A 67 12.25 0.54 13.52
C ARG A 67 11.71 1.89 14.00
N LEU A 68 10.61 1.90 14.75
CA LEU A 68 10.18 3.12 15.43
C LEU A 68 10.99 3.26 16.72
N VAL A 69 12.17 3.86 16.61
CA VAL A 69 12.90 4.36 17.79
C VAL A 69 12.15 5.60 18.27
N SER A 70 11.74 5.60 19.53
CA SER A 70 11.09 6.78 20.11
C SER A 70 12.05 7.96 20.01
N PRO A 71 11.61 9.15 19.57
CA PRO A 71 12.42 10.36 19.64
C PRO A 71 12.96 10.61 21.07
N PHE A 72 12.21 10.20 22.10
CA PHE A 72 12.65 10.28 23.50
C PHE A 72 13.81 9.33 23.83
N ASP A 73 13.89 8.16 23.19
CA ASP A 73 15.01 7.23 23.41
C ASP A 73 16.30 7.77 22.78
N GLN A 74 16.19 8.58 21.71
CA GLN A 74 17.33 9.27 21.09
C GLN A 74 17.87 10.41 21.96
N LEU A 75 16.98 11.10 22.69
CA LEU A 75 17.35 12.18 23.62
C LEU A 75 18.14 11.68 24.83
N LYS A 76 17.78 10.52 25.39
CA LYS A 76 18.49 9.94 26.55
C LYS A 76 19.94 9.59 26.23
N LEU A 77 20.21 9.07 25.03
CA LEU A 77 21.57 8.73 24.59
C LEU A 77 22.46 9.96 24.37
N ALA A 78 21.88 11.15 24.15
CA ALA A 78 22.61 12.40 23.98
C ALA A 78 22.81 13.18 25.29
N GLY A 79 22.13 12.79 26.38
CA GLY A 79 22.11 13.53 27.64
C GLY A 79 23.09 13.06 28.72
N ASP A 80 23.65 11.84 28.61
CA ASP A 80 24.48 11.21 29.66
C ASP A 80 25.99 11.49 29.47
N GLY A 81 26.34 12.65 28.93
CA GLY A 81 27.71 13.01 28.52
C GLY A 81 28.23 14.36 29.01
N GLN A 82 27.79 14.82 30.19
CA GLN A 82 28.42 15.94 30.93
C GLN A 82 28.53 15.63 32.41
#